data_AF-A0A927ZGM6-F1
#
_entry.id   AF-A0A927ZGM6-F1
#
_cell.length_a   1.000
_cell.length_b   1.000
_cell.length_c   1.000
_cell.angle_alpha   90.00
_cell.angle_beta   90.00
_cell.angle_gamma   90.00
#
_symmetry.space_group_name_H-M   'P 1'
#
loop_
_entity.id
_entity.type
_entity.pdbx_description
1 polymer ?
#
loop_
_entity_poly.entity_id
_entity_poly.type
_entity_poly.pdbx_seq_one_letter_code
_entity_poly.pdbx_strand_id
1 'polypeptide(L)'
;MKHLKKEIKLMFPALCPEEKALSYSKYMDLPIDPLPDNILEQINADPLQSDKVLPIERITHFFEHGFEETDFGFRILDDGVGYLAHYLYVPDLDMPKLGWWFGWSGQKPESVPDGCGNIRYKIWCPPDHWDHCPANGVDDSDGTIMEESLDMGSGGPVIRSLVRAIDPREIGVSKELLDEYGEKHQVLQLTHEHSENVTDRIFSAIMRPCPDGGLELRARVWWGYKYEGKKFVRDDDPGKLQCSEKLLRNNLLHSSYEFNHLRKLLHMH
;
A
#
# COMPACT_ATOMS: atom_id res chain seq x y z
N MET A 1 22.92 -1.51 -26.41
CA MET A 1 23.11 -1.65 -24.94
C MET A 1 24.04 -0.57 -24.38
N LYS A 2 23.68 0.71 -24.47
CA LYS A 2 24.37 1.82 -23.78
C LYS A 2 23.42 3.01 -23.73
N HIS A 3 22.38 2.98 -22.90
CA HIS A 3 21.57 4.17 -22.66
C HIS A 3 21.02 4.20 -21.23
N LEU A 4 21.34 5.30 -20.55
CA LEU A 4 20.81 5.83 -19.29
C LEU A 4 21.05 5.04 -17.97
N LYS A 5 22.24 5.20 -17.40
CA LYS A 5 22.34 5.47 -15.95
C LYS A 5 22.28 6.98 -15.76
N LYS A 6 21.08 7.56 -15.82
CA LYS A 6 20.87 8.89 -15.23
C LYS A 6 20.84 8.61 -13.73
N GLU A 7 21.75 9.18 -12.96
CA GLU A 7 21.60 9.20 -11.50
C GLU A 7 20.26 9.91 -11.22
N ILE A 8 19.24 9.12 -10.90
CA ILE A 8 17.96 9.65 -10.44
C ILE A 8 18.27 10.21 -9.06
N LYS A 9 18.28 11.54 -8.94
CA LYS A 9 18.34 12.20 -7.64
C LYS A 9 16.98 11.98 -6.99
N LEU A 10 16.88 10.93 -6.20
CA LEU A 10 15.68 10.62 -5.44
C LEU A 10 15.38 11.78 -4.49
N MET A 11 14.13 12.23 -4.47
CA MET A 11 13.65 13.19 -3.49
C MET A 11 13.09 12.44 -2.29
N PHE A 12 13.77 12.56 -1.14
CA PHE A 12 13.31 11.98 0.11
C PHE A 12 12.65 13.06 0.99
N PRO A 13 11.67 12.69 1.83
CA PRO A 13 11.15 13.56 2.86
C PRO A 13 12.29 14.03 3.76
N ALA A 14 12.39 15.35 3.95
CA ALA A 14 13.35 15.90 4.89
C ALA A 14 12.94 15.55 6.33
N LEU A 15 13.91 15.18 7.15
CA LEU A 15 13.70 15.02 8.59
C LEU A 15 13.82 16.36 9.32
N CYS A 16 12.91 16.62 10.25
CA CYS A 16 13.07 17.72 11.20
C CYS A 16 14.20 17.44 12.23
N PRO A 17 14.65 18.44 13.02
CA PRO A 17 15.68 18.23 14.04
C PRO A 17 15.34 17.15 15.06
N GLU A 18 14.09 17.10 15.53
CA GLU A 18 13.60 16.14 16.52
C GLU A 18 13.57 14.72 15.95
N GLU A 19 13.16 14.57 14.68
CA GLU A 19 13.22 13.31 13.95
C GLU A 19 14.68 12.82 13.80
N LYS A 20 15.62 13.71 13.47
CA LYS A 20 17.05 13.37 13.34
C LYS A 20 17.66 12.90 14.65
N ALA A 21 17.20 13.43 15.79
CA ALA A 21 17.71 13.09 17.11
C ALA A 21 17.30 11.68 17.59
N LEU A 22 16.29 11.06 16.97
CA LEU A 22 15.82 9.72 17.35
C LEU A 22 16.87 8.65 16.99
N SER A 23 17.03 7.64 17.85
CA SER A 23 18.05 6.59 17.70
C SER A 23 17.91 5.76 16.42
N TYR A 24 16.69 5.69 15.87
CA TYR A 24 16.36 4.97 14.64
C TYR A 24 16.35 5.87 13.39
N SER A 25 16.68 7.17 13.51
CA SER A 25 16.75 8.07 12.34
C SER A 25 17.79 7.62 11.30
N LYS A 26 18.85 6.94 11.77
CA LYS A 26 19.88 6.29 10.95
C LYS A 26 19.32 5.31 9.91
N TYR A 27 18.10 4.81 10.09
CA TYR A 27 17.49 3.88 9.13
C TYR A 27 16.90 4.59 7.90
N MET A 28 16.77 5.91 7.91
CA MET A 28 16.48 6.66 6.67
C MET A 28 17.61 6.56 5.64
N ASP A 29 18.84 6.34 6.10
CA ASP A 29 20.02 6.15 5.24
C ASP A 29 20.22 4.68 4.84
N LEU A 30 19.31 3.77 5.24
CA LEU A 30 19.41 2.35 4.90
C LEU A 30 19.25 2.19 3.37
N PRO A 31 20.21 1.59 2.65
CA PRO A 31 20.09 1.43 1.21
C PRO A 31 18.89 0.56 0.84
N ILE A 32 18.12 1.01 -0.14
CA ILE A 32 17.04 0.23 -0.77
C ILE A 32 17.68 -0.72 -1.78
N ASP A 33 17.45 -2.01 -1.56
CA ASP A 33 17.96 -3.03 -2.47
C ASP A 33 17.14 -3.02 -3.77
N PRO A 34 17.76 -3.22 -4.93
CA PRO A 34 17.04 -3.29 -6.20
C PRO A 34 16.04 -4.45 -6.18
N LEU A 35 14.91 -4.28 -6.88
CA LEU A 35 13.98 -5.37 -7.10
C LEU A 35 14.60 -6.42 -8.04
N PRO A 36 14.24 -7.70 -7.89
CA PRO A 36 14.59 -8.74 -8.85
C PRO A 36 14.10 -8.41 -10.27
N ASP A 37 14.89 -8.77 -11.28
CA ASP A 37 14.57 -8.48 -12.70
C ASP A 37 13.20 -9.04 -13.11
N ASN A 38 12.82 -10.23 -12.63
CA ASN A 38 11.53 -10.83 -12.94
C ASN A 38 10.33 -10.06 -12.36
N ILE A 39 10.52 -9.30 -11.27
CA ILE A 39 9.49 -8.42 -10.73
C ILE A 39 9.42 -7.14 -11.57
N LEU A 40 10.56 -6.56 -11.92
CA LEU A 40 10.63 -5.39 -12.80
C LEU A 40 10.03 -5.67 -14.18
N GLU A 41 10.28 -6.84 -14.75
CA GLU A 41 9.69 -7.29 -16.02
C GLU A 41 8.15 -7.34 -15.93
N GLN A 42 7.60 -7.91 -14.86
CA GLN A 42 6.15 -7.96 -14.64
C GLN A 42 5.54 -6.57 -14.46
N ILE A 43 6.21 -5.68 -13.72
CA ILE A 43 5.78 -4.29 -13.53
C ILE A 43 5.78 -3.53 -14.86
N ASN A 44 6.74 -3.82 -15.74
CA ASN A 44 6.88 -3.19 -17.05
C ASN A 44 6.09 -3.90 -18.16
N ALA A 45 5.39 -5.00 -17.85
CA ALA A 45 4.58 -5.73 -18.82
C ALA A 45 3.40 -4.87 -19.33
N ASP A 46 2.77 -5.32 -20.41
CA ASP A 46 1.55 -4.71 -20.90
C ASP A 46 0.44 -4.79 -19.84
N PRO A 47 -0.49 -3.83 -19.80
CA PRO A 47 -1.67 -3.91 -18.94
C PRO A 47 -2.39 -5.24 -19.12
N LEU A 48 -3.02 -5.73 -18.04
CA LEU A 48 -3.86 -6.94 -18.03
C LEU A 48 -4.90 -6.88 -19.15
N GLN A 49 -5.49 -7.99 -19.59
CA GLN A 49 -6.69 -7.91 -20.45
C GLN A 49 -7.92 -7.51 -19.61
N SER A 50 -8.92 -6.85 -20.21
CA SER A 50 -10.09 -6.34 -19.47
C SER A 50 -10.89 -7.44 -18.77
N ASP A 51 -10.94 -8.63 -19.36
CA ASP A 51 -11.61 -9.82 -18.81
C ASP A 51 -10.84 -10.48 -17.65
N LYS A 52 -9.61 -10.04 -17.38
CA LYS A 52 -8.78 -10.48 -16.25
C LYS A 52 -8.89 -9.56 -15.02
N VAL A 53 -9.63 -8.46 -15.14
CA VAL A 53 -9.90 -7.56 -14.02
C VAL A 53 -10.98 -8.15 -13.13
N LEU A 54 -10.76 -8.17 -11.81
CA LEU A 54 -11.82 -8.43 -10.84
C LEU A 54 -12.65 -7.14 -10.67
N PRO A 55 -13.91 -7.06 -11.14
CA PRO A 55 -14.73 -5.87 -10.96
C PRO A 55 -15.09 -5.68 -9.48
N ILE A 56 -15.28 -4.43 -9.04
CA ILE A 56 -15.54 -4.10 -7.62
C ILE A 56 -16.86 -4.73 -7.13
N GLU A 57 -17.83 -4.92 -8.02
CA GLU A 57 -19.12 -5.57 -7.72
C GLU A 57 -18.95 -7.04 -7.33
N ARG A 58 -17.79 -7.63 -7.66
CA ARG A 58 -17.40 -8.99 -7.30
C ARG A 58 -16.28 -9.02 -6.28
N ILE A 59 -16.05 -7.94 -5.51
CA ILE A 59 -14.97 -7.88 -4.53
C ILE A 59 -15.00 -9.06 -3.53
N THR A 60 -16.18 -9.61 -3.19
CA THR A 60 -16.25 -10.76 -2.26
C THR A 60 -15.53 -11.99 -2.79
N HIS A 61 -15.42 -12.14 -4.11
CA HIS A 61 -14.69 -13.21 -4.78
C HIS A 61 -13.20 -13.23 -4.36
N PHE A 62 -12.62 -12.06 -4.09
CA PHE A 62 -11.24 -11.94 -3.60
C PHE A 62 -11.02 -12.64 -2.25
N PHE A 63 -12.05 -12.65 -1.39
CA PHE A 63 -12.00 -13.31 -0.08
C PHE A 63 -12.39 -14.79 -0.15
N GLU A 64 -13.27 -15.15 -1.08
CA GLU A 64 -13.78 -16.52 -1.20
C GLU A 64 -12.77 -17.46 -1.88
N HIS A 65 -11.89 -16.92 -2.71
CA HIS A 65 -10.99 -17.70 -3.54
C HIS A 65 -9.51 -17.45 -3.23
N GLY A 66 -8.73 -18.53 -3.33
CA GLY A 66 -7.28 -18.49 -3.31
C GLY A 66 -6.72 -17.83 -4.57
N PHE A 67 -5.52 -18.24 -4.97
CA PHE A 67 -4.84 -17.67 -6.14
C PHE A 67 -5.71 -17.73 -7.40
N GLU A 68 -5.74 -16.62 -8.12
CA GLU A 68 -6.41 -16.50 -9.41
C GLU A 68 -5.37 -16.50 -10.54
N GLU A 69 -5.85 -16.65 -11.78
CA GLU A 69 -4.98 -16.58 -12.97
C GLU A 69 -4.25 -15.23 -13.06
N THR A 70 -4.78 -14.17 -12.44
CA THR A 70 -4.24 -12.81 -12.52
C THR A 70 -4.08 -12.21 -11.13
N ASP A 71 -2.97 -12.57 -10.48
CA ASP A 71 -2.59 -12.05 -9.16
C ASP A 71 -1.51 -10.96 -9.23
N PHE A 72 -1.03 -10.60 -10.43
CA PHE A 72 -0.09 -9.51 -10.64
C PHE A 72 -0.44 -8.74 -11.92
N GLY A 73 -0.48 -7.41 -11.85
CA GLY A 73 -0.64 -6.52 -12.99
C GLY A 73 -1.62 -5.39 -12.71
N PHE A 74 -1.93 -4.62 -13.75
CA PHE A 74 -2.83 -3.48 -13.62
C PHE A 74 -3.56 -3.22 -14.94
N ARG A 75 -4.63 -2.41 -14.90
CA ARG A 75 -5.35 -1.92 -16.08
C ARG A 75 -6.09 -0.62 -15.76
N ILE A 76 -6.17 0.28 -16.73
CA ILE A 76 -7.22 1.31 -16.79
C ILE A 76 -8.37 0.76 -17.65
N LEU A 77 -9.58 0.71 -17.10
CA LEU A 77 -10.80 0.32 -17.82
C LEU A 77 -11.30 1.45 -18.72
N ASP A 78 -12.19 1.12 -19.66
CA ASP A 78 -12.73 2.07 -20.64
C ASP A 78 -13.50 3.24 -20.00
N ASP A 79 -14.02 3.04 -18.78
CA ASP A 79 -14.73 4.02 -17.97
C ASP A 79 -13.81 4.83 -17.03
N GLY A 80 -12.49 4.63 -17.15
CA GLY A 80 -11.46 5.33 -16.36
C GLY A 80 -11.17 4.72 -14.99
N VAL A 81 -11.84 3.64 -14.58
CA VAL A 81 -11.46 2.90 -13.36
C VAL A 81 -10.02 2.41 -13.47
N GLY A 82 -9.22 2.64 -12.44
CA GLY A 82 -7.91 1.99 -12.31
C GLY A 82 -8.03 0.70 -11.50
N TYR A 83 -7.50 -0.39 -12.02
CA TYR A 83 -7.40 -1.67 -11.33
C TYR A 83 -5.95 -2.10 -11.18
N LEU A 84 -5.61 -2.63 -10.00
CA LEU A 84 -4.31 -3.21 -9.70
C LEU A 84 -4.50 -4.52 -8.94
N ALA A 85 -3.78 -5.55 -9.38
CA ALA A 85 -3.58 -6.80 -8.66
C ALA A 85 -2.11 -6.94 -8.31
N HIS A 86 -1.80 -7.24 -7.06
CA HIS A 86 -0.43 -7.41 -6.60
C HIS A 86 -0.29 -8.63 -5.71
N TYR A 87 0.50 -9.59 -6.18
CA TYR A 87 1.01 -10.67 -5.39
C TYR A 87 2.46 -10.40 -5.10
N LEU A 88 2.79 -10.44 -3.82
CA LEU A 88 4.14 -10.27 -3.34
C LEU A 88 4.49 -11.43 -2.41
N TYR A 89 5.63 -12.04 -2.70
CA TYR A 89 6.29 -12.96 -1.80
C TYR A 89 7.47 -12.25 -1.12
N VAL A 90 7.51 -12.29 0.21
CA VAL A 90 8.58 -11.69 1.00
C VAL A 90 9.24 -12.80 1.83
N PRO A 91 10.42 -13.30 1.40
CA PRO A 91 11.10 -14.37 2.12
C PRO A 91 11.51 -13.91 3.52
N ASP A 92 11.59 -14.85 4.46
CA ASP A 92 12.09 -14.66 5.82
C ASP A 92 11.32 -13.65 6.70
N LEU A 93 10.25 -13.02 6.20
CA LEU A 93 9.37 -12.17 6.98
C LEU A 93 8.22 -13.01 7.55
N ASP A 94 7.99 -12.96 8.86
CA ASP A 94 6.89 -13.68 9.51
C ASP A 94 5.79 -12.75 10.02
N MET A 95 4.60 -13.31 10.27
CA MET A 95 3.44 -12.57 10.74
C MET A 95 3.68 -11.85 12.09
N PRO A 96 4.36 -12.45 13.10
CA PRO A 96 4.68 -11.74 14.34
C PRO A 96 5.53 -10.48 14.15
N LYS A 97 6.59 -10.52 13.32
CA LYS A 97 7.41 -9.35 13.02
C LYS A 97 6.59 -8.28 12.31
N LEU A 98 5.75 -8.68 11.36
CA LEU A 98 4.87 -7.77 10.64
C LEU A 98 3.84 -7.10 11.57
N GLY A 99 3.23 -7.88 12.46
CA GLY A 99 2.28 -7.37 13.45
C GLY A 99 2.92 -6.38 14.43
N TRP A 100 4.13 -6.67 14.91
CA TRP A 100 4.91 -5.72 15.70
C TRP A 100 5.18 -4.43 14.92
N TRP A 101 5.60 -4.56 13.65
CA TRP A 101 5.89 -3.42 12.80
C TRP A 101 4.68 -2.50 12.63
N PHE A 102 3.52 -3.04 12.24
CA PHE A 102 2.32 -2.22 12.04
C PHE A 102 1.85 -1.53 13.34
N GLY A 103 2.00 -2.19 14.49
CA GLY A 103 1.74 -1.54 15.78
C GLY A 103 2.72 -0.41 16.08
N TRP A 104 3.99 -0.55 15.71
CA TRP A 104 5.04 0.43 15.99
C TRP A 104 5.06 1.59 14.99
N SER A 105 4.88 1.32 13.70
CA SER A 105 5.03 2.27 12.60
C SER A 105 3.92 3.33 12.58
N GLY A 106 2.71 2.97 13.02
CA GLY A 106 1.57 3.89 13.08
C GLY A 106 1.60 4.88 14.25
N GLN A 107 2.51 4.69 15.21
CA GLN A 107 2.61 5.52 16.39
C GLN A 107 3.60 6.67 16.18
N LYS A 108 3.09 7.90 16.21
CA LYS A 108 3.93 9.09 16.15
C LYS A 108 4.81 9.19 17.43
N PRO A 109 6.12 9.47 17.31
CA PRO A 109 6.96 9.67 18.50
C PRO A 109 6.54 10.92 19.28
N GLU A 110 6.37 10.80 20.61
CA GLU A 110 5.96 11.92 21.47
C GLU A 110 6.91 13.12 21.42
N SER A 111 8.19 12.89 21.15
CA SER A 111 9.21 13.94 21.05
C SER A 111 9.18 14.69 19.71
N VAL A 112 8.38 14.26 18.74
CA VAL A 112 8.30 14.88 17.40
C VAL A 112 7.04 15.74 17.32
N PRO A 113 7.18 17.06 17.07
CA PRO A 113 6.04 17.96 17.07
C PRO A 113 5.10 17.73 15.87
N ASP A 114 3.91 18.33 15.94
CA ASP A 114 2.96 18.37 14.84
C ASP A 114 3.54 19.09 13.61
N GLY A 115 3.18 18.59 12.43
CA GLY A 115 3.68 19.09 11.14
C GLY A 115 5.03 18.54 10.67
N CYS A 116 5.73 17.72 11.45
CA CYS A 116 6.99 17.11 11.00
C CYS A 116 6.83 15.77 10.25
N GLY A 117 5.68 15.11 10.42
CA GLY A 117 5.41 13.76 9.91
C GLY A 117 5.74 12.66 10.92
N ASN A 118 5.66 11.41 10.47
CA ASN A 118 5.96 10.22 11.27
C ASN A 118 7.16 9.45 10.70
N ILE A 119 8.35 9.71 11.24
CA ILE A 119 9.59 9.03 10.82
C ILE A 119 9.52 7.50 10.84
N ARG A 120 8.70 6.88 11.71
CA ARG A 120 8.59 5.41 11.75
C ARG A 120 7.98 4.87 10.45
N TYR A 121 7.04 5.62 9.88
CA TYR A 121 6.46 5.33 8.57
C TYR A 121 7.43 5.71 7.43
N LYS A 122 8.10 6.87 7.53
CA LYS A 122 9.11 7.32 6.55
C LYS A 122 10.20 6.26 6.32
N ILE A 123 10.70 5.63 7.39
CA ILE A 123 11.76 4.61 7.31
C ILE A 123 11.31 3.39 6.51
N TRP A 124 10.01 3.06 6.45
CA TRP A 124 9.51 1.90 5.70
C TRP A 124 9.75 2.04 4.19
N CYS A 125 9.45 3.20 3.63
CA CYS A 125 9.70 3.51 2.23
C CYS A 125 10.20 4.95 2.13
N PRO A 126 11.49 5.20 2.43
CA PRO A 126 12.06 6.55 2.46
C PRO A 126 11.79 7.42 1.23
N PRO A 127 11.67 6.88 -0.01
CA PRO A 127 11.36 7.69 -1.18
C PRO A 127 9.92 8.17 -1.26
N ASP A 128 8.98 7.50 -0.59
CA ASP A 128 7.55 7.71 -0.82
C ASP A 128 6.72 8.00 0.43
N HIS A 129 7.15 7.61 1.63
CA HIS A 129 6.35 7.77 2.85
C HIS A 129 6.62 9.10 3.54
N TRP A 130 5.57 9.90 3.80
CA TRP A 130 5.69 11.23 4.40
C TRP A 130 5.13 11.29 5.82
N ASP A 131 3.89 10.83 6.00
CA ASP A 131 3.22 10.82 7.29
C ASP A 131 2.21 9.67 7.39
N HIS A 132 1.98 9.21 8.61
CA HIS A 132 0.99 8.19 8.93
C HIS A 132 0.58 8.35 10.40
N CYS A 133 -0.66 8.75 10.65
CA CYS A 133 -1.14 8.98 12.01
C CYS A 133 -2.67 8.86 12.16
N PRO A 134 -3.16 8.54 13.37
CA PRO A 134 -4.56 8.69 13.75
C PRO A 134 -5.19 10.02 13.28
N ALA A 135 -6.33 9.96 12.58
CA ALA A 135 -7.01 11.17 12.10
C ALA A 135 -7.52 12.07 13.25
N ASN A 136 -7.84 11.48 14.39
CA ASN A 136 -8.24 12.19 15.61
C ASN A 136 -7.05 12.51 16.55
N GLY A 137 -5.82 12.10 16.18
CA GLY A 137 -4.60 12.28 16.99
C GLY A 137 -4.46 11.31 18.18
N VAL A 138 -5.37 10.35 18.35
CA VAL A 138 -5.40 9.40 19.48
C VAL A 138 -5.35 7.95 18.99
N ASP A 139 -6.28 7.55 18.14
CA ASP A 139 -6.43 6.19 17.62
C ASP A 139 -7.05 6.16 16.21
N ASP A 140 -7.19 4.98 15.63
CA ASP A 140 -7.69 4.80 14.26
C ASP A 140 -9.22 4.83 14.14
N SER A 141 -9.97 5.19 15.20
CA SER A 141 -11.44 5.13 15.19
C SER A 141 -12.09 6.06 14.17
N ASP A 142 -11.48 7.23 13.89
CA ASP A 142 -11.91 8.16 12.84
C ASP A 142 -11.24 7.90 11.48
N GLY A 143 -10.40 6.88 11.41
CA GLY A 143 -9.49 6.57 10.32
C GLY A 143 -8.05 7.03 10.58
N THR A 144 -7.20 6.79 9.59
CA THR A 144 -5.79 7.13 9.61
C THR A 144 -5.47 8.08 8.47
N ILE A 145 -4.73 9.15 8.74
CA ILE A 145 -4.13 9.97 7.69
C ILE A 145 -2.88 9.25 7.19
N MET A 146 -2.80 9.07 5.88
CA MET A 146 -1.64 8.51 5.17
C MET A 146 -1.19 9.51 4.11
N GLU A 147 0.10 9.82 4.08
CA GLU A 147 0.71 10.70 3.09
C GLU A 147 1.83 9.99 2.34
N GLU A 148 1.66 9.85 1.03
CA GLU A 148 2.57 9.10 0.16
C GLU A 148 2.69 9.72 -1.24
N SER A 149 3.86 9.66 -1.89
CA SER A 149 4.03 10.14 -3.28
C SER A 149 3.79 9.08 -4.36
N LEU A 150 3.88 7.79 -4.01
CA LEU A 150 3.74 6.66 -4.93
C LEU A 150 4.51 6.88 -6.24
N ASP A 151 5.77 7.28 -6.18
CA ASP A 151 6.59 7.54 -7.36
C ASP A 151 8.07 7.21 -7.20
N MET A 152 8.41 6.54 -6.09
CA MET A 152 9.75 6.15 -5.71
C MET A 152 10.73 7.32 -5.75
N GLY A 153 10.32 8.48 -5.23
CA GLY A 153 11.15 9.68 -5.12
C GLY A 153 11.38 10.40 -6.46
N SER A 154 10.47 10.24 -7.42
CA SER A 154 10.54 10.91 -8.73
C SER A 154 10.11 12.39 -8.68
N GLY A 155 9.67 12.88 -7.52
CA GLY A 155 9.35 14.29 -7.27
C GLY A 155 7.91 14.68 -7.63
N GLY A 156 7.01 13.70 -7.71
CA GLY A 156 5.58 13.84 -7.87
C GLY A 156 4.90 14.40 -6.62
N PRO A 157 3.61 14.75 -6.75
CA PRO A 157 2.85 15.31 -5.63
C PRO A 157 2.62 14.25 -4.55
N VAL A 158 2.56 14.70 -3.30
CA VAL A 158 2.10 13.87 -2.18
C VAL A 158 0.59 13.69 -2.29
N ILE A 159 0.14 12.45 -2.17
CA ILE A 159 -1.25 12.04 -2.02
C ILE A 159 -1.51 11.95 -0.52
N ARG A 160 -2.38 12.82 -0.02
CA ARG A 160 -2.89 12.74 1.35
C ARG A 160 -4.23 12.01 1.31
N SER A 161 -4.32 10.90 2.03
CA SER A 161 -5.50 10.05 2.10
C SER A 161 -5.99 9.92 3.54
N LEU A 162 -7.30 9.99 3.73
CA LEU A 162 -7.96 9.51 4.93
C LEU A 162 -8.40 8.06 4.68
N VAL A 163 -7.71 7.14 5.33
CA VAL A 163 -7.90 5.69 5.22
C VAL A 163 -8.88 5.24 6.30
N ARG A 164 -9.98 4.61 5.88
CA ARG A 164 -10.97 4.02 6.79
C ARG A 164 -11.18 2.56 6.50
N ALA A 165 -11.13 1.74 7.54
CA ALA A 165 -11.49 0.34 7.44
C ALA A 165 -12.98 0.18 7.10
N ILE A 166 -13.27 -0.74 6.18
CA ILE A 166 -14.61 -1.20 5.87
C ILE A 166 -14.75 -2.58 6.50
N ASP A 167 -15.82 -2.79 7.25
CA ASP A 167 -16.16 -4.10 7.76
C ASP A 167 -16.62 -5.01 6.59
N PRO A 168 -15.90 -6.09 6.26
CA PRO A 168 -16.25 -6.96 5.12
C PRO A 168 -17.65 -7.58 5.23
N ARG A 169 -18.21 -7.67 6.44
CA ARG A 169 -19.59 -8.17 6.64
C ARG A 169 -20.64 -7.25 6.00
N GLU A 170 -20.34 -5.97 5.85
CA GLU A 170 -21.25 -5.01 5.23
C GLU A 170 -21.43 -5.20 3.72
N ILE A 171 -20.46 -5.83 3.08
CA ILE A 171 -20.49 -6.17 1.65
C ILE A 171 -20.79 -7.65 1.40
N GLY A 172 -21.20 -8.39 2.44
CA GLY A 172 -21.69 -9.76 2.32
C GLY A 172 -20.67 -10.86 2.63
N VAL A 173 -19.48 -10.53 3.13
CA VAL A 173 -18.52 -11.56 3.59
C VAL A 173 -19.06 -12.22 4.86
N SER A 174 -19.17 -13.55 4.83
CA SER A 174 -19.71 -14.32 5.95
C SER A 174 -18.80 -14.26 7.19
N LYS A 175 -19.40 -14.38 8.39
CA LYS A 175 -18.63 -14.46 9.64
C LYS A 175 -17.74 -15.70 9.63
N GLU A 176 -18.25 -16.81 9.11
CA GLU A 176 -17.56 -18.09 9.01
C GLU A 176 -16.26 -17.96 8.22
N LEU A 177 -16.29 -17.25 7.08
CA LEU A 177 -15.10 -16.99 6.28
C LEU A 177 -14.10 -16.08 7.02
N LEU A 178 -14.58 -15.06 7.72
CA LEU A 178 -13.70 -14.18 8.51
C LEU A 178 -13.05 -14.91 9.70
N ASP A 179 -13.80 -15.80 10.36
CA ASP A 179 -13.26 -16.66 11.42
C ASP A 179 -12.17 -17.58 10.84
N GLU A 180 -12.39 -18.17 9.66
CA GLU A 180 -11.40 -19.01 8.97
C GLU A 180 -10.10 -18.23 8.65
N TYR A 181 -10.21 -16.96 8.24
CA TYR A 181 -9.05 -16.07 8.07
C TYR A 181 -8.29 -15.86 9.39
N GLY A 182 -9.01 -15.60 10.48
CA GLY A 182 -8.43 -15.42 11.82
C GLY A 182 -7.72 -16.66 12.34
N GLU A 183 -8.31 -17.84 12.19
CA GLU A 183 -7.71 -19.12 12.57
C GLU A 183 -6.42 -19.43 11.82
N LYS A 184 -6.31 -18.96 10.57
CA LYS A 184 -5.13 -19.14 9.72
C LYS A 184 -4.05 -18.07 9.94
N HIS A 185 -4.16 -17.25 10.99
CA HIS A 185 -3.24 -16.15 11.27
C HIS A 185 -3.04 -15.19 10.09
N GLN A 186 -4.11 -14.94 9.33
CA GLN A 186 -4.07 -14.03 8.19
C GLN A 186 -4.52 -12.65 8.61
N VAL A 187 -3.95 -11.63 8.00
CA VAL A 187 -4.44 -10.26 8.13
C VAL A 187 -5.26 -9.93 6.90
N LEU A 188 -6.52 -9.61 7.14
CA LEU A 188 -7.46 -9.12 6.13
C LEU A 188 -7.60 -7.62 6.27
N GLN A 189 -7.39 -6.90 5.17
CA GLN A 189 -7.64 -5.47 5.08
C GLN A 189 -8.66 -5.19 3.97
N LEU A 190 -9.58 -4.29 4.27
CA LEU A 190 -10.47 -3.68 3.31
C LEU A 190 -10.66 -2.23 3.74
N THR A 191 -10.27 -1.29 2.90
CA THR A 191 -10.26 0.14 3.21
C THR A 191 -10.85 0.97 2.09
N HIS A 192 -11.51 2.07 2.46
CA HIS A 192 -11.74 3.21 1.58
C HIS A 192 -10.74 4.29 1.91
N GLU A 193 -10.02 4.74 0.89
CA GLU A 193 -9.01 5.78 1.01
C GLU A 193 -9.48 7.01 0.27
N HIS A 194 -9.89 8.01 1.06
CA HIS A 194 -10.40 9.27 0.55
C HIS A 194 -9.26 10.27 0.36
N SER A 195 -9.11 10.83 -0.84
CA SER A 195 -8.11 11.87 -1.11
C SER A 195 -8.71 13.13 -1.72
N GLU A 196 -8.09 14.28 -1.46
CA GLU A 196 -8.52 15.57 -1.99
C GLU A 196 -8.02 15.83 -3.43
N ASN A 197 -6.87 15.25 -3.82
CA ASN A 197 -6.20 15.60 -5.08
C ASN A 197 -6.24 14.50 -6.15
N VAL A 198 -6.50 13.25 -5.76
CA VAL A 198 -6.66 12.10 -6.66
C VAL A 198 -7.96 11.38 -6.36
N THR A 199 -8.53 10.69 -7.34
CA THR A 199 -9.73 9.87 -7.12
C THR A 199 -9.54 8.89 -5.98
N ASP A 200 -10.59 8.69 -5.19
CA ASP A 200 -10.60 7.74 -4.08
C ASP A 200 -10.31 6.31 -4.57
N ARG A 201 -9.77 5.49 -3.67
CA ARG A 201 -9.53 4.08 -3.95
C ARG A 201 -10.10 3.17 -2.88
N ILE A 202 -10.55 2.00 -3.31
CA ILE A 202 -10.80 0.85 -2.44
C ILE A 202 -9.56 -0.03 -2.48
N PHE A 203 -8.98 -0.32 -1.33
CA PHE A 203 -7.86 -1.24 -1.20
C PHE A 203 -8.30 -2.46 -0.41
N SER A 204 -7.91 -3.64 -0.87
CA SER A 204 -8.08 -4.87 -0.12
C SER A 204 -6.83 -5.73 -0.19
N ALA A 205 -6.43 -6.30 0.94
CA ALA A 205 -5.29 -7.18 1.02
C ALA A 205 -5.53 -8.36 1.96
N ILE A 206 -4.91 -9.49 1.62
CA ILE A 206 -4.78 -10.68 2.45
C ILE A 206 -3.28 -10.93 2.62
N MET A 207 -2.80 -10.90 3.85
CA MET A 207 -1.42 -11.24 4.20
C MET A 207 -1.40 -12.50 5.06
N ARG A 208 -0.53 -13.44 4.73
CA ARG A 208 -0.45 -14.73 5.43
C ARG A 208 0.93 -15.37 5.34
N PRO A 209 1.25 -16.34 6.22
CA PRO A 209 2.46 -17.15 6.04
C PRO A 209 2.45 -17.84 4.68
N CYS A 210 3.57 -17.75 3.96
CA CYS A 210 3.75 -18.49 2.71
C CYS A 210 4.10 -19.96 3.03
N PRO A 211 3.49 -20.95 2.35
CA PRO A 211 3.83 -22.37 2.55
C PRO A 211 5.32 -22.69 2.34
N ASP A 212 5.99 -21.94 1.47
CA ASP A 212 7.43 -22.08 1.19
C ASP A 212 8.32 -21.32 2.19
N GLY A 213 7.72 -20.73 3.24
CA GLY A 213 8.38 -19.94 4.27
C GLY A 213 8.41 -18.45 3.94
N GLY A 214 8.28 -17.60 4.95
CA GLY A 214 8.13 -16.15 4.79
C GLY A 214 6.67 -15.70 4.75
N LEU A 215 6.43 -14.55 4.13
CA LEU A 215 5.13 -13.90 4.00
C LEU A 215 4.69 -13.90 2.55
N GLU A 216 3.40 -14.08 2.32
CA GLU A 216 2.78 -13.69 1.06
C GLU A 216 1.66 -12.68 1.28
N LEU A 217 1.59 -11.70 0.37
CA LEU A 217 0.58 -10.66 0.30
C LEU A 217 -0.12 -10.79 -1.03
N ARG A 218 -1.45 -10.81 -1.01
CA ARG A 218 -2.30 -10.58 -2.18
C ARG A 218 -3.07 -9.31 -1.94
N ALA A 219 -3.04 -8.40 -2.91
CA ALA A 219 -3.80 -7.16 -2.86
C ALA A 219 -4.57 -6.92 -4.15
N ARG A 220 -5.65 -6.16 -4.00
CA ARG A 220 -6.47 -5.59 -5.08
C ARG A 220 -6.75 -4.13 -4.76
N VAL A 221 -6.64 -3.28 -5.77
CA VAL A 221 -6.94 -1.86 -5.64
C VAL A 221 -7.85 -1.42 -6.77
N TRP A 222 -8.91 -0.71 -6.42
CA TRP A 222 -9.87 -0.12 -7.35
C TRP A 222 -9.88 1.39 -7.17
N TRP A 223 -9.22 2.09 -8.08
CA TRP A 223 -9.20 3.55 -8.15
C TRP A 223 -10.43 4.08 -8.88
N GLY A 224 -11.01 5.17 -8.36
CA GLY A 224 -12.25 5.77 -8.85
C GLY A 224 -13.50 5.24 -8.14
N TYR A 225 -13.37 4.71 -6.93
CA TYR A 225 -14.51 4.24 -6.12
C TYR A 225 -14.45 4.78 -4.70
N LYS A 226 -15.62 5.14 -4.17
CA LYS A 226 -15.88 5.45 -2.76
C LYS A 226 -16.70 4.36 -2.12
N TYR A 227 -16.65 4.29 -0.79
CA TYR A 227 -17.56 3.46 -0.01
C TYR A 227 -18.57 4.34 0.74
N GLU A 228 -19.83 4.33 0.29
CA GLU A 228 -20.89 5.16 0.84
C GLU A 228 -22.17 4.34 1.02
N GLY A 229 -22.82 4.46 2.18
CA GLY A 229 -24.10 3.78 2.42
C GLY A 229 -24.04 2.26 2.22
N LYS A 230 -22.91 1.63 2.60
CA LYS A 230 -22.62 0.20 2.42
C LYS A 230 -22.55 -0.26 0.95
N LYS A 231 -22.19 0.65 0.05
CA LYS A 231 -22.05 0.37 -1.38
C LYS A 231 -20.78 1.02 -1.92
N PHE A 232 -20.21 0.39 -2.94
CA PHE A 232 -19.18 1.00 -3.75
C PHE A 232 -19.84 1.87 -4.81
N VAL A 233 -19.47 3.14 -4.87
CA VAL A 233 -19.99 4.14 -5.81
C VAL A 233 -18.84 4.81 -6.53
N ARG A 234 -19.06 5.24 -7.77
CA ARG A 234 -18.01 5.91 -8.57
C ARG A 234 -17.58 7.22 -7.94
N ASP A 235 -16.28 7.50 -7.95
CA ASP A 235 -15.72 8.83 -7.65
C ASP A 235 -15.61 9.66 -8.92
N ASP A 236 -16.72 10.26 -9.32
CA ASP A 236 -16.79 11.10 -10.53
C ASP A 236 -16.47 12.58 -10.25
N ASP A 237 -15.75 12.89 -9.17
CA ASP A 237 -15.39 14.28 -8.84
C ASP A 237 -14.46 14.87 -9.92
N PRO A 238 -14.91 15.86 -10.70
CA PRO A 238 -14.12 16.43 -11.79
C PRO A 238 -12.95 17.29 -11.29
N GLY A 239 -12.92 17.64 -10.00
CA GLY A 239 -11.82 18.37 -9.38
C GLY A 239 -10.60 17.50 -9.05
N LYS A 240 -10.75 16.17 -9.08
CA LYS A 240 -9.71 15.22 -8.72
C LYS A 240 -8.96 14.70 -9.94
N LEU A 241 -7.66 14.47 -9.78
CA LEU A 241 -6.87 13.77 -10.77
C LEU A 241 -7.34 12.32 -10.88
N GLN A 242 -7.71 11.92 -12.10
CA GLN A 242 -8.11 10.56 -12.40
C GLN A 242 -6.90 9.62 -12.39
N CYS A 243 -7.14 8.35 -12.07
CA CYS A 243 -6.11 7.32 -12.10
C CYS A 243 -5.49 7.21 -13.51
N SER A 244 -4.21 6.87 -13.57
CA SER A 244 -3.47 6.69 -14.82
C SER A 244 -2.63 5.44 -14.76
N GLU A 245 -2.27 4.90 -15.93
CA GLU A 245 -1.35 3.76 -16.02
C GLU A 245 -0.02 4.04 -15.31
N LYS A 246 0.51 5.27 -15.42
CA LYS A 246 1.73 5.67 -14.71
C LYS A 246 1.56 5.54 -13.19
N LEU A 247 0.43 6.01 -12.64
CA LEU A 247 0.14 5.90 -11.21
C LEU A 247 0.03 4.44 -10.77
N LEU A 248 -0.64 3.58 -11.54
CA LEU A 248 -0.77 2.15 -11.22
C LEU A 248 0.58 1.43 -11.27
N ARG A 249 1.40 1.67 -12.29
CA ARG A 249 2.76 1.12 -12.37
C ARG A 249 3.63 1.58 -11.20
N ASN A 250 3.55 2.87 -10.86
CA ASN A 250 4.28 3.37 -9.70
C ASN A 250 3.79 2.74 -8.39
N ASN A 251 2.49 2.50 -8.24
CA ASN A 251 1.94 1.85 -7.04
C ASN A 251 2.44 0.40 -6.91
N LEU A 252 2.60 -0.34 -8.02
CA LEU A 252 3.24 -1.67 -8.03
C LEU A 252 4.74 -1.58 -7.66
N LEU A 253 5.47 -0.60 -8.20
CA LEU A 253 6.87 -0.36 -7.82
C LEU A 253 7.00 -0.07 -6.33
N HIS A 254 6.22 0.90 -5.85
CA HIS A 254 6.16 1.33 -4.46
C HIS A 254 5.95 0.15 -3.51
N SER A 255 4.86 -0.59 -3.71
CA SER A 255 4.52 -1.71 -2.83
C SER A 255 5.51 -2.88 -2.91
N SER A 256 6.17 -3.07 -4.05
CA SER A 256 7.25 -4.07 -4.18
C SER A 256 8.50 -3.65 -3.39
N TYR A 257 8.89 -2.36 -3.48
CA TYR A 257 10.07 -1.84 -2.79
C TYR A 257 9.86 -1.74 -1.27
N GLU A 258 8.71 -1.24 -0.81
CA GLU A 258 8.47 -1.00 0.61
C GLU A 258 8.55 -2.30 1.43
N PHE A 259 8.00 -3.41 0.94
CA PHE A 259 7.99 -4.68 1.65
C PHE A 259 9.34 -5.39 1.59
N ASN A 260 10.07 -5.26 0.48
CA ASN A 260 11.44 -5.74 0.42
C ASN A 260 12.35 -4.94 1.37
N HIS A 261 12.14 -3.63 1.47
CA HIS A 261 12.85 -2.78 2.43
C HIS A 261 12.47 -3.10 3.88
N LEU A 262 11.18 -3.35 4.15
CA LEU A 262 10.68 -3.76 5.46
C LEU A 262 11.33 -5.05 5.94
N ARG A 263 11.41 -6.07 5.07
CA ARG A 263 12.12 -7.31 5.38
C ARG A 263 13.54 -7.04 5.86
N LYS A 264 14.26 -6.13 5.19
CA LYS A 264 15.62 -5.76 5.57
C LYS A 264 15.63 -5.09 6.94
N LEU A 265 14.78 -4.10 7.17
CA LEU A 265 14.65 -3.38 8.44
C LEU A 265 14.44 -4.32 9.62
N LEU A 266 13.52 -5.27 9.48
CA LEU A 266 13.13 -6.20 10.55
C LEU A 266 14.15 -7.31 10.84
N HIS A 267 15.20 -7.42 10.02
CA HIS A 267 16.33 -8.32 10.24
C HIS A 267 17.60 -7.62 10.75
N MET A 268 17.57 -6.30 10.93
CA MET A 268 18.68 -5.58 11.53
C MET A 268 18.57 -5.63 13.05
N HIS A 269 19.63 -6.12 13.71
CA HIS A 269 19.78 -6.15 15.16
C HIS A 269 20.43 -4.89 15.71
#